data_AF-A0A7Y0BXB5-F1
#
_entry.id   AF-A0A7Y0BXB5-F1
#
_cell.length_a   1.000
_cell.length_b   1.000
_cell.length_c   1.000
_cell.angle_alpha   90.00
_cell.angle_beta   90.00
_cell.angle_gamma   90.00
#
_symmetry.space_group_name_H-M   'P 1'
#
loop_
_entity.id
_entity.type
_entity.pdbx_description
1 polymer ?
#
loop_
_entity_poly.entity_id
_entity_poly.type
_entity_poly.pdbx_seq_one_letter_code
_entity_poly.pdbx_strand_id
1 'polypeptide(L)' 'MQILPSHLSTQLQRGFNNIDTLHGDEALLVQQPTDLVRTTARLQNYTERAVHVA' A
#
# COMPACT_ATOMS: atom_id res chain seq x y z
N MET A 1 7.24 8.99 6.32
CA MET A 1 6.75 8.61 7.67
C MET A 1 6.81 7.10 7.76
N GLN A 2 7.36 6.53 8.83
CA GLN A 2 7.32 5.07 9.04
C GLN A 2 6.13 4.74 9.94
N ILE A 3 5.26 3.83 9.49
CA ILE A 3 4.08 3.41 10.24
C ILE A 3 4.09 1.90 10.41
N LEU A 4 3.45 1.42 11.47
CA LEU A 4 3.20 -0.01 11.60
C LEU A 4 2.17 -0.46 10.55
N PRO A 5 2.26 -1.70 10.03
CA PRO A 5 1.30 -2.25 9.09
C PRO A 5 -0.17 -2.15 9.56
N SER A 6 -0.39 -2.26 10.87
CA SER A 6 -1.72 -2.13 11.48
C SER A 6 -2.36 -0.75 11.31
N HIS A 7 -1.56 0.31 11.14
CA HIS A 7 -2.05 1.68 10.98
C HIS A 7 -2.26 2.08 9.51
N LEU A 8 -1.91 1.20 8.57
CA LEU A 8 -2.00 1.47 7.14
C LEU A 8 -3.44 1.73 6.69
N SER A 9 -4.41 0.97 7.19
CA SER A 9 -5.83 1.16 6.84
C SER A 9 -6.31 2.58 7.18
N THR A 10 -6.00 3.07 8.38
CA THR A 10 -6.33 4.42 8.83
C THR A 10 -5.60 5.50 8.01
N GLN A 11 -4.35 5.24 7.59
CA GLN A 11 -3.64 6.16 6.69
C GLN A 11 -4.33 6.24 5.32
N LEU A 12 -4.64 5.09 4.71
CA LEU A 12 -5.25 5.03 3.38
C LEU A 12 -6.65 5.66 3.33
N GLN A 13 -7.38 5.66 4.45
CA GLN A 13 -8.66 6.38 4.57
C GLN A 13 -8.49 7.91 4.51
N ARG A 14 -7.35 8.45 4.96
CA ARG A 14 -7.06 9.89 4.85
C ARG A 14 -6.63 10.32 3.45
N GLY A 15 -6.23 9.36 2.62
CA GLY A 15 -5.74 9.58 1.25
C GLY A 15 -4.41 8.88 1.00
N PHE A 16 -4.08 8.72 -0.28
CA PHE A 16 -2.80 8.16 -0.71
C PHE A 16 -1.68 9.21 -0.66
N ASN A 17 -0.49 8.79 -0.25
CA ASN A 17 0.71 9.60 -0.47
C ASN A 17 1.19 9.43 -1.91
N ASN A 18 2.01 10.37 -2.38
CA ASN A 18 2.59 10.30 -3.73
C ASN A 18 3.55 9.10 -3.90
N ILE A 19 4.29 8.74 -2.83
CA ILE A 19 5.24 7.62 -2.80
C ILE A 19 5.17 6.99 -1.41
N ASP A 20 4.88 5.69 -1.35
CA ASP A 20 4.95 4.87 -0.14
C ASP A 20 5.90 3.70 -0.37
N THR A 21 6.78 3.43 0.60
CA THR A 21 7.72 2.30 0.56
C THR A 21 7.27 1.23 1.56
N LEU A 22 7.14 -0.01 1.08
CA LEU A 22 6.87 -1.18 1.92
C LEU A 22 8.17 -1.98 2.05
N HIS A 23 8.63 -2.19 3.28
CA HIS A 23 9.84 -2.96 3.57
C HIS A 23 9.60 -3.90 4.75
N GLY A 24 10.22 -5.08 4.72
CA GLY A 24 10.13 -6.09 5.76
C GLY A 24 10.81 -7.38 5.32
N ASP A 25 11.30 -8.14 6.29
CA ASP A 25 12.03 -9.39 6.02
C ASP A 25 11.08 -10.58 5.79
N GLU A 26 9.85 -10.47 6.30
CA GLU A 26 8.81 -11.48 6.10
C GLU A 26 7.96 -11.16 4.88
N ALA A 27 8.04 -12.02 3.87
CA ALA A 27 7.33 -11.85 2.60
C ALA A 27 5.82 -11.65 2.77
N LEU A 28 5.17 -12.41 3.66
CA LEU A 28 3.72 -12.30 3.88
C LEU A 28 3.34 -10.95 4.50
N LEU A 29 4.15 -10.46 5.45
CA LEU A 29 3.93 -9.17 6.10
C LEU A 29 4.16 -7.98 5.16
N VAL A 30 4.91 -8.14 4.07
CA VAL A 30 5.04 -7.13 3.01
C VAL A 30 3.89 -7.25 2.01
N GLN A 31 3.48 -8.46 1.66
CA GLN A 31 2.43 -8.70 0.68
C GLN A 31 1.07 -8.20 1.16
N GLN A 32 0.69 -8.48 2.41
CA GLN A 32 -0.60 -8.08 2.98
C GLN A 32 -0.88 -6.57 2.92
N PRO A 33 0.05 -5.69 3.36
CA PRO A 33 -0.03 -4.25 3.14
C PRO A 33 -0.17 -3.86 1.67
N THR A 34 0.58 -4.51 0.77
CA THR A 34 0.54 -4.21 -0.66
C THR A 34 -0.85 -4.49 -1.24
N ASP A 35 -1.47 -5.60 -0.84
CA ASP A 35 -2.82 -5.96 -1.28
C ASP A 35 -3.88 -5.05 -0.68
N LEU A 36 -3.69 -4.57 0.55
CA LEU A 36 -4.54 -3.56 1.17
C LEU A 36 -4.50 -2.24 0.39
N VAL A 37 -3.30 -1.73 0.07
CA VAL A 37 -3.09 -0.53 -0.76
C VAL A 37 -3.84 -0.66 -2.09
N ARG A 38 -3.68 -1.78 -2.78
CA ARG A 38 -4.33 -2.03 -4.08
C ARG A 38 -5.85 -2.07 -3.98
N THR A 39 -6.37 -2.70 -2.93
CA THR A 39 -7.83 -2.79 -2.72
C THR A 39 -8.41 -1.42 -2.44
N THR A 40 -7.79 -0.64 -1.56
CA THR A 40 -8.24 0.72 -1.27
C THR A 40 -8.11 1.64 -2.48
N ALA A 41 -7.08 1.47 -3.31
CA ALA A 41 -6.90 2.28 -4.52
C ALA A 41 -8.05 2.05 -5.51
N ARG A 42 -8.46 0.79 -5.70
CA ARG A 42 -9.64 0.46 -6.52
C ARG A 42 -10.93 1.08 -5.99
N LEU A 43 -11.14 1.09 -4.68
CA LEU A 43 -12.30 1.73 -4.05
C LEU A 43 -12.33 3.25 -4.27
N GLN A 44 -11.17 3.88 -4.46
CA GLN A 44 -11.02 5.30 -4.78
C GLN A 44 -10.97 5.57 -6.30
N ASN A 45 -11.34 4.59 -7.14
CA ASN A 45 -11.35 4.66 -8.61
C ASN A 45 -9.97 4.74 -9.30
N TYR A 46 -8.88 4.38 -8.60
CA TYR A 46 -7.60 4.15 -9.27
C TYR A 46 -7.64 2.80 -10.00
N THR A 47 -7.72 2.82 -11.32
CA THR A 47 -7.89 1.62 -12.17
C THR A 47 -6.62 1.22 -12.93
N GLU A 48 -5.76 2.18 -13.25
CA GLU A 48 -4.49 1.93 -13.94
C GLU A 48 -3.42 1.39 -12.99
N ARG A 49 -2.62 0.44 -13.47
CA ARG A 49 -1.50 -0.13 -12.72
C ARG A 49 -0.29 -0.34 -13.62
N ALA A 50 0.81 0.31 -13.28
CA ALA A 50 2.13 0.02 -13.83
C ALA A 50 2.99 -0.75 -12.82
N VAL A 51 3.79 -1.69 -13.31
CA VAL A 51 4.81 -2.38 -12.51
C VAL A 51 6.13 -2.21 -13.23
N HIS A 52 7.10 -1.57 -12.57
CA HIS A 52 8.45 -1.43 -13.08
C HIS A 52 9.31 -2.55 -12.47
N VAL A 53 9.86 -3.40 -13.33
CA VAL A 53 10.79 -4.49 -12.97
C VAL A 53 12.11 -4.20 -13.69
N ALA A 54 13.23 -4.30 -12.98
CA ALA A 54 14.56 -4.13 -13.55
C ALA A 54 15.05 -5.42 -14.21
#